data_AF-A0A090R2N3-F1
#
_entry.id   AF-A0A090R2N3-F1
#
_cell.length_a   1.000
_cell.length_b   1.000
_cell.length_c   1.000
_cell.angle_alpha   90.00
_cell.angle_beta   90.00
_cell.angle_gamma   90.00
#
_symmetry.space_group_name_H-M   'P 1'
#
loop_
_entity.id
_entity.type
_entity.pdbx_description
1 polymer ?
#
loop_
_entity_poly.entity_id
_entity_poly.type
_entity_poly.pdbx_seq_one_letter_code
_entity_poly.pdbx_strand_id
1 'polypeptide(L)'
;MWHQHLTDKGMDFKIRLWEESYWLPETSVGVRDFAGTGLFDGEYIAATKRMGPLDVTLGVGWGYIGNSGNITNPFCKASDKFCERPTGTSGSGGMTEFDSFFKGPAALYGGLEYQTPWAPLRLKLEYDGNDYKDDYPARRGIDMPQDSKFNYGALYRLGDWGDIRASYERGNTWTLGFTLRTNFNDLRASWQDEPVPAYQLKSGDKQSAMRNTW
;
A
#
# COMPACT_ATOMS: atom_id res chain seq x y z
N MET A 1 23.27 -14.88 17.58
CA MET A 1 23.26 -14.11 16.33
C MET A 1 21.91 -13.42 16.26
N TRP A 2 21.84 -12.14 16.62
CA TRP A 2 20.58 -11.43 16.83
C TRP A 2 19.99 -10.96 15.49
N HIS A 3 18.73 -11.30 15.21
CA HIS A 3 17.95 -10.75 14.11
C HIS A 3 17.56 -9.31 14.46
N GLN A 4 18.17 -8.31 13.80
CA GLN A 4 17.65 -6.95 13.83
C GLN A 4 16.47 -6.86 12.85
N HIS A 5 15.26 -6.78 13.39
CA HIS A 5 14.12 -6.26 12.64
C HIS A 5 14.38 -4.77 12.39
N LEU A 6 14.75 -4.42 11.16
CA LEU A 6 14.78 -3.04 10.70
C LEU A 6 13.33 -2.57 10.52
N THR A 7 12.70 -2.19 11.63
CA THR A 7 11.49 -1.38 11.57
C THR A 7 11.91 0.01 11.12
N ASP A 8 11.77 0.26 9.82
CA ASP A 8 11.99 1.59 9.27
C ASP A 8 10.82 2.52 9.60
N LYS A 9 11.11 3.81 9.79
CA LYS A 9 10.12 4.87 10.02
C LYS A 9 10.04 5.72 8.76
N GLY A 10 9.08 5.44 7.90
CA GLY A 10 8.75 6.33 6.78
C GLY A 10 7.77 7.42 7.20
N MET A 11 8.01 8.66 6.77
CA MET A 11 7.01 9.73 6.78
C MET A 11 6.83 10.26 5.36
N ASP A 12 5.58 10.32 4.92
CA ASP A 12 5.21 10.78 3.59
C ASP A 12 4.48 12.13 3.68
N PHE A 13 4.82 13.06 2.78
CA PHE A 13 4.16 14.35 2.65
C PHE A 13 3.53 14.48 1.26
N LYS A 14 2.29 14.97 1.21
CA LYS A 14 1.60 15.31 -0.04
C LYS A 14 0.93 16.66 0.09
N ILE A 15 1.20 17.54 -0.87
CA ILE A 15 0.59 18.87 -0.95
C ILE A 15 -0.20 18.95 -2.26
N ARG A 16 -1.48 19.28 -2.16
CA ARG A 16 -2.33 19.57 -3.32
C ARG A 16 -2.08 21.01 -3.75
N LEU A 17 -1.62 21.19 -5.00
CA LEU A 17 -1.29 22.49 -5.59
C LEU A 17 -2.52 23.13 -6.22
N TRP A 18 -3.27 22.36 -7.00
CA TRP A 18 -4.49 22.79 -7.65
C TRP A 18 -5.59 21.77 -7.42
N GLU A 19 -6.78 22.26 -7.12
CA GLU A 19 -7.99 21.45 -7.08
C GLU A 19 -8.49 21.22 -8.51
N GLU A 20 -9.10 20.06 -8.74
CA GLU A 20 -9.69 19.74 -10.04
C GLU A 20 -10.76 20.78 -10.39
N SER A 21 -10.66 21.33 -11.60
CA SER A 21 -11.70 22.19 -12.18
C SER A 21 -12.20 21.57 -13.48
N TYR A 22 -13.08 22.25 -14.22
CA TYR A 22 -13.50 21.75 -15.53
C TYR A 22 -12.31 21.58 -16.50
N TRP A 23 -11.37 22.54 -16.51
CA TRP A 23 -10.25 22.57 -17.46
C TRP A 23 -8.94 21.98 -16.93
N LEU A 24 -8.70 22.08 -15.62
CA LEU A 24 -7.44 21.65 -15.01
C LEU A 24 -7.64 20.35 -14.21
N PRO A 25 -6.69 19.40 -14.30
CA PRO A 25 -6.64 18.27 -13.38
C PRO A 25 -6.27 18.72 -11.96
N GLU A 26 -6.67 17.96 -10.94
CA GLU A 26 -6.06 18.09 -9.62
C GLU A 26 -4.57 17.84 -9.76
N THR A 27 -3.73 18.73 -9.26
CA THR A 27 -2.28 18.53 -9.29
C THR A 27 -1.74 18.55 -7.89
N SER A 28 -0.85 17.60 -7.59
CA SER A 28 -0.21 17.47 -6.30
C SER A 28 1.27 17.17 -6.45
N VAL A 29 2.01 17.56 -5.42
CA VAL A 29 3.42 17.22 -5.25
C VAL A 29 3.55 16.44 -3.96
N GLY A 30 4.41 15.42 -3.95
CA GLY A 30 4.67 14.64 -2.74
C GLY A 30 6.10 14.18 -2.63
N VAL A 31 6.48 13.87 -1.40
CA VAL A 31 7.76 13.29 -1.01
C VAL A 31 7.46 12.09 -0.13
N ARG A 32 8.08 10.95 -0.45
CA ARG A 32 7.97 9.71 0.32
C ARG A 32 9.25 9.45 1.09
N ASP A 33 9.12 8.80 2.23
CA ASP A 33 10.25 8.37 3.06
C ASP A 33 11.22 9.51 3.47
N PHE A 34 10.66 10.70 3.73
CA PHE A 34 11.40 11.93 4.05
C PHE A 34 12.25 11.84 5.34
N ALA A 35 11.90 10.94 6.26
CA ALA A 35 12.51 10.79 7.58
C ALA A 35 12.85 9.33 7.94
N GLY A 36 13.08 8.48 6.93
CA GLY A 36 13.45 7.09 7.11
C GLY A 36 14.89 6.78 6.68
N THR A 37 15.15 5.52 6.34
CA THR A 37 16.47 5.07 5.89
C THR A 37 16.82 5.51 4.47
N GLY A 38 15.88 6.13 3.74
CA GLY A 38 16.04 6.59 2.38
C GLY A 38 16.02 5.45 1.35
N LEU A 39 15.65 4.23 1.76
CA LEU A 39 15.53 3.08 0.86
C LEU A 39 14.38 3.25 -0.14
N PHE A 40 13.33 3.97 0.25
CA PHE A 40 12.16 4.23 -0.59
C PHE A 40 11.91 5.73 -0.81
N ASP A 41 12.96 6.55 -0.65
CA ASP A 41 12.92 7.98 -0.93
C ASP A 41 12.50 8.21 -2.38
N GLY A 42 11.48 9.03 -2.56
CA GLY A 42 10.99 9.39 -3.87
C GLY A 42 10.12 10.62 -3.82
N GLU A 43 10.35 11.52 -4.77
CA GLU A 43 9.55 12.70 -5.00
C GLU A 43 8.65 12.49 -6.22
N TYR A 44 7.48 13.12 -6.23
CA TYR A 44 6.60 13.05 -7.39
C TYR A 44 5.76 14.29 -7.59
N ILE A 45 5.38 14.50 -8.84
CA ILE A 45 4.31 15.42 -9.24
C ILE A 45 3.27 14.58 -9.96
N ALA A 46 2.02 14.66 -9.53
CA ALA A 46 0.90 13.92 -10.09
C ALA A 46 -0.23 14.86 -10.49
N ALA A 47 -0.80 14.61 -11.67
CA ALA A 47 -2.02 15.25 -12.16
C ALA A 47 -3.10 14.18 -12.34
N THR A 48 -4.26 14.38 -11.70
CA THR A 48 -5.40 13.46 -11.74
C THR A 48 -6.66 14.18 -12.25
N LYS A 49 -7.39 13.52 -13.15
CA LYS A 49 -8.65 14.02 -13.72
C LYS A 49 -9.74 12.97 -13.60
N ARG A 50 -10.90 13.36 -13.09
CA ARG A 50 -12.10 12.54 -13.05
C ARG A 50 -12.97 12.80 -14.26
N MET A 51 -13.27 11.73 -15.00
CA MET A 51 -14.14 11.70 -16.17
C MET A 51 -15.29 10.73 -15.89
N GLY A 52 -16.26 11.18 -15.10
CA GLY A 52 -17.38 10.34 -14.66
C GLY A 52 -16.90 9.16 -13.80
N PRO A 53 -17.10 7.90 -14.23
CA PRO A 53 -16.62 6.71 -13.51
C PRO A 53 -15.12 6.40 -13.67
N LEU A 54 -14.41 7.16 -14.52
CA LEU A 54 -13.00 6.96 -14.83
C LEU A 54 -12.15 8.04 -14.17
N ASP A 55 -11.17 7.65 -13.37
CA ASP A 55 -10.12 8.53 -12.86
C ASP A 55 -8.83 8.26 -13.62
N VAL A 56 -8.24 9.30 -14.22
CA VAL A 56 -6.99 9.23 -15.00
C VAL A 56 -5.91 9.98 -14.24
N THR A 57 -4.77 9.34 -13.99
CA THR A 57 -3.61 9.94 -13.33
C THR A 57 -2.38 9.84 -14.23
N LEU A 58 -1.63 10.93 -14.32
CA LEU A 58 -0.32 10.98 -14.95
C LEU A 58 0.64 11.73 -14.03
N GLY A 59 1.85 11.21 -13.85
CA GLY A 59 2.84 11.83 -12.99
C GLY A 59 4.26 11.63 -13.46
N VAL A 60 5.14 12.43 -12.88
CA VAL A 60 6.59 12.28 -12.98
C VAL A 60 7.12 12.01 -11.58
N GLY A 61 7.92 10.97 -11.45
CA GLY A 61 8.58 10.58 -10.22
C GLY A 61 10.09 10.70 -10.33
N TRP A 62 10.73 10.91 -9.18
CA TRP A 62 12.17 10.89 -8.94
C TRP A 62 12.46 9.89 -7.81
N GLY A 63 13.74 9.56 -7.61
CA GLY A 63 14.13 8.54 -6.63
C GLY A 63 13.51 7.18 -6.94
N TYR A 64 12.99 6.51 -5.91
CA TYR A 64 12.42 5.16 -6.02
C TYR A 64 11.27 5.05 -7.05
N ILE A 65 10.35 6.02 -7.06
CA ILE A 65 9.22 6.04 -8.02
C ILE A 65 9.73 6.27 -9.46
N GLY A 66 10.82 7.01 -9.58
CA GLY A 66 11.42 7.44 -10.85
C GLY A 66 12.55 6.56 -11.35
N ASN A 67 12.83 5.41 -10.70
CA ASN A 67 14.13 4.74 -10.84
C ASN A 67 14.44 4.29 -12.27
N SER A 68 13.42 3.99 -13.08
CA SER A 68 13.64 3.57 -14.46
C SER A 68 14.23 4.66 -15.36
N GLY A 69 14.22 5.93 -14.92
CA GLY A 69 14.84 7.04 -15.65
C GLY A 69 14.33 7.21 -17.08
N ASN A 70 13.08 6.81 -17.37
CA ASN A 70 12.58 6.69 -18.74
C ASN A 70 12.39 8.03 -19.47
N ILE A 71 12.54 9.16 -18.77
CA ILE A 71 12.53 10.50 -19.34
C ILE A 71 13.69 11.34 -18.81
N THR A 72 14.12 12.32 -19.60
CA THR A 72 14.99 13.37 -19.10
C THR A 72 14.25 14.21 -18.06
N ASN A 73 14.90 14.52 -16.94
CA ASN A 73 14.33 15.35 -15.90
C ASN A 73 13.81 16.68 -16.49
N PRO A 74 12.50 16.98 -16.38
CA PRO A 74 11.93 18.19 -16.99
C PRO A 74 12.54 19.48 -16.42
N PHE A 75 13.05 19.44 -15.18
CA PHE A 75 13.68 20.60 -14.52
C PHE A 75 15.12 20.87 -14.99
N CYS A 76 15.75 19.97 -15.75
CA CYS A 76 17.03 20.22 -16.41
C CYS A 76 16.99 21.49 -17.28
N LYS A 77 15.85 21.72 -17.96
CA LYS A 77 15.69 22.90 -18.82
C LYS A 77 15.66 24.21 -18.03
N ALA A 78 15.29 24.16 -16.75
CA ALA A 78 15.26 25.33 -15.88
C ALA A 78 16.64 25.61 -15.27
N SER A 79 17.41 24.57 -14.93
CA SER A 79 18.78 24.70 -14.45
C SER A 79 19.50 23.34 -14.47
N ASP A 80 20.77 23.34 -14.89
CA ASP A 80 21.62 22.13 -14.94
C ASP A 80 21.78 21.45 -13.57
N LYS A 81 21.60 22.20 -12.47
CA LYS A 81 21.65 21.68 -11.10
C LYS A 81 20.59 20.62 -10.78
N PHE A 82 19.55 20.49 -11.62
CA PHE A 82 18.52 19.47 -11.48
C PHE A 82 18.84 18.18 -12.23
N CYS A 83 19.82 18.21 -13.14
CA CYS A 83 20.17 17.04 -13.94
C CYS A 83 20.96 16.00 -13.16
N GLU A 84 21.72 16.43 -12.16
CA GLU A 84 22.54 15.55 -11.34
C GLU A 84 22.00 15.53 -9.91
N ARG A 85 21.72 14.33 -9.38
CA ARG A 85 21.40 14.15 -7.96
C ARG A 85 22.72 14.13 -7.19
N PRO A 86 22.94 15.01 -6.20
CA PRO A 86 24.16 14.99 -5.40
C PRO A 86 24.33 13.62 -4.73
N THR A 87 25.48 12.98 -4.90
CA THR A 87 25.79 11.65 -4.34
C THR A 87 26.49 11.72 -2.98
N GLY A 88 26.52 12.89 -2.35
CA GLY A 88 27.11 13.08 -1.02
C GLY A 88 26.14 12.72 0.07
N THR A 89 26.44 11.67 0.84
CA THR A 89 25.84 11.51 2.16
C THR A 89 26.49 12.53 3.10
N SER A 90 25.73 13.50 3.61
CA SER A 90 26.15 14.13 4.86
C SER A 90 26.14 12.99 5.89
N GLY A 91 27.33 12.61 6.36
CA GLY A 91 27.53 11.44 7.19
C GLY A 91 26.89 11.62 8.57
N SER A 92 25.58 11.46 8.66
CA SER A 92 24.77 11.31 9.87
C SER A 92 23.34 11.00 9.43
N GLY A 93 22.91 9.74 9.58
CA GLY A 93 21.51 9.39 9.39
C GLY A 93 20.61 10.31 10.21
N GLY A 94 19.60 10.90 9.57
CA GLY A 94 18.62 11.79 10.21
C GLY A 94 18.64 13.26 9.80
N MET A 95 19.52 13.71 8.89
CA MET A 95 19.38 15.02 8.24
C MET A 95 18.70 14.86 6.88
N THR A 96 17.53 15.49 6.72
CA THR A 96 16.83 15.44 5.44
C THR A 96 17.50 16.36 4.44
N GLU A 97 18.05 15.78 3.38
CA GLU A 97 18.71 16.48 2.29
C GLU A 97 17.68 17.04 1.31
N PHE A 98 16.99 18.12 1.69
CA PHE A 98 16.08 18.87 0.81
C PHE A 98 16.75 19.30 -0.51
N ASP A 99 18.08 19.46 -0.49
CA ASP A 99 18.88 19.81 -1.66
C ASP A 99 18.91 18.71 -2.73
N SER A 100 18.47 17.49 -2.44
CA SER A 100 18.42 16.38 -3.40
C SER A 100 17.08 16.27 -4.15
N PHE A 101 16.05 17.02 -3.72
CA PHE A 101 14.69 16.88 -4.25
C PHE A 101 14.55 17.32 -5.71
N PHE A 102 13.80 16.53 -6.48
CA PHE A 102 13.53 16.74 -7.91
C PHE A 102 14.78 16.78 -8.79
N LYS A 103 15.89 16.18 -8.32
CA LYS A 103 17.16 16.09 -9.05
C LYS A 103 17.45 14.67 -9.51
N GLY A 104 18.20 14.56 -10.61
CA GLY A 104 18.63 13.28 -11.18
C GLY A 104 17.58 12.68 -12.12
N PRO A 105 17.69 11.36 -12.41
CA PRO A 105 16.78 10.64 -13.31
C PRO A 105 15.32 10.80 -12.88
N ALA A 106 14.44 10.93 -13.87
CA ALA A 106 13.00 11.01 -13.66
C ALA A 106 12.31 9.92 -14.48
N ALA A 107 11.17 9.43 -14.00
CA ALA A 107 10.32 8.56 -14.79
C ALA A 107 8.87 9.04 -14.83
N LEU A 108 8.24 8.84 -15.99
CA LEU A 108 6.80 8.91 -16.12
C LEU A 108 6.16 7.67 -15.50
N TYR A 109 5.10 7.91 -14.73
CA TYR A 109 4.19 6.88 -14.26
C TYR A 109 2.75 7.37 -14.48
N GLY A 110 1.80 6.45 -14.50
CA GLY A 110 0.41 6.83 -14.69
C GLY A 110 -0.53 5.68 -14.41
N GLY A 111 -1.82 5.98 -14.36
CA GLY A 111 -2.81 4.95 -14.13
C GLY A 111 -4.23 5.40 -14.40
N LEU A 112 -5.08 4.40 -14.58
CA LEU A 112 -6.51 4.53 -14.78
C LEU A 112 -7.22 3.75 -13.67
N GLU A 113 -8.21 4.36 -13.04
CA GLU A 113 -9.12 3.68 -12.14
C GLU A 113 -10.54 3.81 -12.68
N TYR A 114 -11.20 2.68 -12.94
CA TYR A 114 -12.55 2.64 -13.47
C TYR A 114 -13.50 1.99 -12.47
N GLN A 115 -14.45 2.76 -11.96
CA GLN A 115 -15.53 2.26 -11.12
C GLN A 115 -16.67 1.78 -12.02
N THR A 116 -16.91 0.47 -12.07
CA THR A 116 -18.00 -0.05 -12.92
C THR A 116 -19.35 0.42 -12.39
N PRO A 117 -20.25 0.95 -13.23
CA PRO A 117 -21.57 1.39 -12.79
C PRO A 117 -22.56 0.22 -12.58
N TRP A 118 -22.28 -0.96 -13.14
CA TRP A 118 -23.16 -2.14 -13.07
C TRP A 118 -22.79 -3.15 -11.98
N ALA A 119 -21.66 -2.98 -11.30
CA ALA A 119 -21.18 -3.89 -10.27
C ALA A 119 -20.35 -3.13 -9.22
N PRO A 120 -20.22 -3.66 -7.99
CA PRO A 120 -19.30 -3.14 -6.99
C PRO A 120 -17.83 -3.52 -7.30
N LEU A 121 -17.45 -3.46 -8.59
CA LEU A 121 -16.15 -3.78 -9.12
C LEU A 121 -15.40 -2.50 -9.51
N ARG A 122 -14.13 -2.46 -9.15
CA ARG A 122 -13.20 -1.39 -9.52
C ARG A 122 -12.01 -1.98 -10.22
N LEU A 123 -11.74 -1.49 -11.42
CA LEU A 123 -10.61 -1.91 -12.23
C LEU A 123 -9.52 -0.85 -12.15
N LYS A 124 -8.26 -1.30 -12.13
CA LYS A 124 -7.08 -0.46 -12.09
C LYS A 124 -6.10 -0.90 -13.15
N LEU A 125 -5.55 0.07 -13.86
CA LEU A 125 -4.41 -0.11 -14.76
C LEU A 125 -3.36 0.90 -14.34
N GLU A 126 -2.11 0.47 -14.24
CA GLU A 126 -1.00 1.33 -13.88
C GLU A 126 0.17 1.07 -14.83
N TYR A 127 0.88 2.13 -15.19
CA TYR A 127 2.17 2.11 -15.83
C TYR A 127 3.22 2.55 -14.81
N ASP A 128 4.11 1.63 -14.46
CA ASP A 128 5.11 1.77 -13.42
C ASP A 128 6.36 2.52 -13.92
N GLY A 129 6.77 3.52 -13.15
CA GLY A 129 7.97 4.31 -13.36
C GLY A 129 9.24 3.69 -12.75
N ASN A 130 9.11 2.66 -11.91
CA ASN A 130 10.22 1.94 -11.31
C ASN A 130 10.71 0.79 -12.23
N ASP A 131 11.97 0.38 -12.04
CA ASP A 131 12.57 -0.80 -12.67
C ASP A 131 13.11 -1.84 -11.67
N TYR A 132 12.88 -1.63 -10.36
CA TYR A 132 13.17 -2.55 -9.25
C TYR A 132 14.64 -2.96 -9.09
N LYS A 133 15.57 -2.42 -9.89
CA LYS A 133 16.99 -2.77 -9.83
C LYS A 133 17.66 -2.31 -8.54
N ASP A 134 17.14 -1.23 -7.97
CA ASP A 134 17.63 -0.66 -6.72
C ASP A 134 16.89 -1.18 -5.48
N ASP A 135 15.91 -2.07 -5.66
CA ASP A 135 15.23 -2.72 -4.55
C ASP A 135 16.21 -3.57 -3.72
N TYR A 136 15.98 -3.61 -2.40
CA TYR A 136 16.86 -4.30 -1.46
C TYR A 136 17.14 -5.78 -1.82
N PRO A 137 16.17 -6.59 -2.30
CA PRO A 137 16.44 -7.94 -2.78
C PRO A 137 17.38 -7.97 -4.01
N ALA A 138 17.14 -7.10 -4.99
CA ALA A 138 17.97 -6.99 -6.20
C ALA A 138 19.42 -6.62 -5.86
N ARG A 139 19.63 -5.68 -4.94
CA ARG A 139 20.96 -5.32 -4.41
C ARG A 139 21.68 -6.46 -3.69
N ARG A 140 20.96 -7.50 -3.25
CA ARG A 140 21.51 -8.71 -2.63
C ARG A 140 21.64 -9.89 -3.61
N GLY A 141 21.45 -9.63 -4.90
CA GLY A 141 21.58 -10.64 -5.96
C GLY A 141 20.35 -11.55 -6.10
N ILE A 142 19.21 -11.19 -5.52
CA ILE A 142 17.93 -11.85 -5.78
C ILE A 142 17.32 -11.18 -7.00
N ASP A 143 17.21 -11.92 -8.09
CA ASP A 143 16.63 -11.38 -9.33
C ASP A 143 15.17 -10.96 -9.11
N MET A 144 14.84 -9.75 -9.58
CA MET A 144 13.48 -9.18 -9.55
C MET A 144 13.03 -8.95 -10.99
N PRO A 145 12.71 -10.02 -11.73
CA PRO A 145 12.36 -9.89 -13.14
C PRO A 145 11.09 -9.06 -13.30
N GLN A 146 11.12 -8.14 -14.26
CA GLN A 146 9.99 -7.34 -14.67
C GLN A 146 9.81 -7.48 -16.19
N ASP A 147 8.82 -8.27 -16.57
CA ASP A 147 8.49 -8.55 -17.98
C ASP A 147 7.64 -7.43 -18.59
N SER A 148 6.94 -6.66 -17.74
CA SER A 148 6.10 -5.54 -18.15
C SER A 148 6.11 -4.41 -17.13
N LYS A 149 5.98 -3.16 -17.62
CA LYS A 149 5.71 -1.96 -16.81
C LYS A 149 4.22 -1.77 -16.48
N PHE A 150 3.35 -2.60 -17.05
CA PHE A 150 1.92 -2.50 -16.79
C PHE A 150 1.47 -3.41 -15.66
N ASN A 151 0.80 -2.83 -14.67
CA ASN A 151 0.16 -3.53 -13.57
C ASN A 151 -1.37 -3.44 -13.72
N TYR A 152 -2.07 -4.54 -13.45
CA TYR A 152 -3.51 -4.65 -13.57
C TYR A 152 -4.10 -5.03 -12.21
N GLY A 153 -5.22 -4.42 -11.83
CA GLY A 153 -5.87 -4.67 -10.56
C GLY A 153 -7.39 -4.72 -10.69
N ALA A 154 -8.00 -5.59 -9.88
CA ALA A 154 -9.43 -5.69 -9.70
C ALA A 154 -9.75 -5.73 -8.20
N LEU A 155 -10.68 -4.87 -7.77
CA LEU A 155 -11.21 -4.85 -6.42
C LEU A 155 -12.71 -5.03 -6.48
N TYR A 156 -13.22 -6.08 -5.84
CA TYR A 156 -14.64 -6.37 -5.74
C TYR A 156 -15.11 -6.20 -4.30
N ARG A 157 -16.07 -5.31 -4.07
CA ARG A 157 -16.63 -5.06 -2.74
C ARG A 157 -17.75 -6.04 -2.41
N LEU A 158 -17.64 -6.67 -1.26
CA LEU A 158 -18.60 -7.63 -0.70
C LEU A 158 -19.48 -6.91 0.33
N GLY A 159 -20.46 -6.15 -0.17
CA GLY A 159 -21.34 -5.33 0.68
C GLY A 159 -20.52 -4.44 1.63
N ASP A 160 -20.94 -4.37 2.89
CA ASP A 160 -20.28 -3.54 3.90
C ASP A 160 -19.23 -4.29 4.74
N TRP A 161 -19.11 -5.61 4.57
CA TRP A 161 -18.31 -6.48 5.44
C TRP A 161 -16.95 -6.85 4.86
N GLY A 162 -16.68 -6.60 3.58
CA GLY A 162 -15.37 -6.89 3.04
C GLY A 162 -15.11 -6.49 1.59
N ASP A 163 -13.88 -6.75 1.16
CA ASP A 163 -13.43 -6.58 -0.23
C ASP A 163 -12.54 -7.78 -0.62
N ILE A 164 -12.59 -8.19 -1.89
CA ILE A 164 -11.62 -9.09 -2.52
C ILE A 164 -10.78 -8.28 -3.52
N ARG A 165 -9.49 -8.59 -3.59
CA ARG A 165 -8.53 -7.93 -4.48
C ARG A 165 -7.73 -8.98 -5.24
N ALA A 166 -7.54 -8.74 -6.52
CA ALA A 166 -6.63 -9.49 -7.36
C ALA A 166 -5.81 -8.49 -8.20
N SER A 167 -4.50 -8.67 -8.27
CA SER A 167 -3.64 -7.90 -9.15
C SER A 167 -2.64 -8.79 -9.88
N TYR A 168 -2.23 -8.32 -11.05
CA TYR A 168 -1.16 -8.88 -11.85
C TYR A 168 -0.12 -7.80 -12.09
N GLU A 169 1.05 -7.99 -11.52
CA GLU A 169 2.12 -7.00 -11.37
C GLU A 169 3.37 -7.46 -12.11
N ARG A 170 4.14 -6.50 -12.62
CA ARG A 170 5.43 -6.70 -13.32
C ARG A 170 5.38 -7.64 -14.52
N GLY A 171 4.18 -8.00 -15.01
CA GLY A 171 3.99 -8.98 -16.07
C GLY A 171 4.30 -10.43 -15.67
N ASN A 172 4.45 -10.74 -14.39
CA ASN A 172 4.76 -12.11 -13.96
C ASN A 172 4.28 -12.50 -12.55
N THR A 173 3.78 -11.54 -11.77
CA THR A 173 3.42 -11.76 -10.37
C THR A 173 1.91 -11.63 -10.18
N TRP A 174 1.27 -12.64 -9.60
CA TRP A 174 -0.13 -12.56 -9.18
C TRP A 174 -0.22 -12.30 -7.68
N THR A 175 -1.07 -11.35 -7.29
CA THR A 175 -1.34 -11.02 -5.89
C THR A 175 -2.84 -11.15 -5.63
N LEU A 176 -3.19 -11.85 -4.57
CA LEU A 176 -4.58 -12.02 -4.12
C LEU A 176 -4.69 -11.53 -2.67
N GLY A 177 -5.78 -10.84 -2.37
CA GLY A 177 -6.03 -10.31 -1.04
C GLY A 177 -7.50 -10.27 -0.69
N PHE A 178 -7.80 -10.34 0.60
CA PHE A 178 -9.13 -10.10 1.15
C PHE A 178 -9.04 -9.11 2.29
N THR A 179 -10.09 -8.33 2.49
CA THR A 179 -10.23 -7.41 3.61
C THR A 179 -11.56 -7.67 4.28
N LEU A 180 -11.55 -7.83 5.60
CA LEU A 180 -12.76 -7.95 6.42
C LEU A 180 -12.96 -6.67 7.22
N ARG A 181 -14.20 -6.20 7.29
CA ARG A 181 -14.60 -5.02 8.05
C ARG A 181 -15.63 -5.44 9.08
N THR A 182 -15.42 -5.03 10.32
CA THR A 182 -16.35 -5.26 11.42
C THR A 182 -16.48 -4.00 12.27
N ASN A 183 -17.67 -3.75 12.79
CA ASN A 183 -17.93 -2.72 13.76
C ASN A 183 -18.00 -3.36 15.15
N PHE A 184 -17.00 -3.11 15.98
CA PHE A 184 -16.93 -3.69 17.33
C PHE A 184 -17.95 -3.10 18.32
N ASN A 185 -18.62 -2.00 17.97
CA ASN A 185 -19.67 -1.42 18.82
C ASN A 185 -20.97 -2.25 18.83
N ASP A 186 -21.22 -3.05 17.78
CA ASP A 186 -22.43 -3.86 17.64
C ASP A 186 -22.23 -5.33 18.07
N LEU A 187 -21.01 -5.68 18.49
CA LEU A 187 -20.67 -7.03 18.94
C LEU A 187 -21.27 -7.31 20.33
N ARG A 188 -22.37 -8.06 20.37
CA ARG A 188 -22.95 -8.57 21.61
C ARG A 188 -22.27 -9.86 22.01
N ALA A 189 -21.82 -9.95 23.26
CA ALA A 189 -21.35 -11.20 23.84
C ALA A 189 -22.48 -12.23 23.83
N SER A 190 -22.32 -13.31 23.05
CA SER A 190 -23.17 -14.49 23.17
C SER A 190 -22.57 -15.40 24.24
N TRP A 191 -23.18 -15.45 25.41
CA TRP A 191 -22.86 -16.46 26.40
C TRP A 191 -23.49 -17.78 25.94
N GLN A 192 -22.69 -18.82 25.77
CA GLN A 192 -23.21 -20.17 25.68
C GLN A 192 -23.32 -20.68 27.11
N ASP A 193 -24.55 -20.96 27.57
CA ASP A 193 -24.75 -21.61 28.87
C ASP A 193 -24.07 -22.98 28.83
N GLU A 194 -23.08 -23.19 29.70
CA GLU A 194 -22.56 -24.53 29.93
C GLU A 194 -23.71 -25.39 30.49
N PRO A 195 -23.95 -26.59 29.94
CA PRO A 195 -25.00 -27.45 30.45
C PRO A 195 -24.73 -27.72 31.93
N VAL A 196 -25.77 -27.52 32.77
CA VAL A 196 -25.69 -27.76 34.21
C VAL A 196 -25.11 -29.17 34.44
N PRO A 197 -24.04 -29.34 35.23
CA PRO A 197 -23.47 -30.64 35.48
C PRO A 197 -24.56 -31.58 35.99
N ALA A 198 -24.75 -32.72 35.31
CA ALA A 198 -25.71 -33.72 35.76
C ALA A 198 -25.35 -34.14 37.20
N TYR A 199 -26.32 -34.01 38.11
CA TYR A 199 -26.13 -34.40 39.51
C TYR A 199 -25.78 -35.90 39.58
N GLN A 200 -24.52 -36.20 39.88
CA GLN A 200 -24.06 -37.56 40.11
C GLN A 200 -24.43 -37.94 41.55
N LEU A 201 -25.50 -38.75 41.71
CA LEU A 201 -25.80 -39.38 42.99
C LEU A 201 -24.59 -40.18 43.45
N LYS A 202 -23.97 -39.80 44.58
CA LYS A 202 -22.94 -40.62 45.21
C LYS A 202 -23.57 -41.96 45.60
N SER A 203 -22.87 -43.06 45.37
CA SER A 203 -23.33 -44.44 45.60
C SER A 203 -23.75 -44.73 47.06
N GLY A 204 -23.48 -43.84 48.01
CA GLY A 204 -23.95 -43.91 49.39
C GLY A 204 -25.38 -43.44 49.63
N ASP A 205 -25.96 -42.58 48.77
CA ASP A 205 -27.30 -42.01 48.99
C ASP A 205 -28.43 -42.95 48.56
N LYS A 206 -28.13 -43.99 47.76
CA LYS A 206 -29.10 -45.04 47.39
C LYS A 206 -29.42 -46.02 48.53
N GLN A 207 -28.53 -46.17 49.52
CA GLN A 207 -28.75 -47.13 50.61
C GLN A 207 -29.54 -46.54 51.79
N SER A 208 -29.55 -45.22 51.98
CA SER A 208 -30.37 -44.56 53.02
C SER A 208 -31.84 -44.41 52.62
N ALA A 209 -32.16 -44.41 51.32
CA ALA A 209 -33.53 -44.30 50.83
C ALA A 209 -34.33 -45.63 50.88
N MET A 210 -33.65 -46.78 51.00
CA MET A 210 -34.29 -48.11 51.03
C MET A 210 -34.43 -48.72 52.44
N ARG A 211 -34.02 -48.01 53.50
CA ARG A 211 -34.13 -48.50 54.90
C ARG A 211 -35.30 -47.94 55.70
N ASN A 212 -36.14 -47.09 55.11
CA ASN A 212 -37.33 -46.50 55.76
C ASN A 212 -38.62 -46.83 55.02
N THR A 213 -38.82 -48.10 54.66
CA THR A 213 -40.12 -48.65 54.25
C THR A 213 -40.32 -49.96 55.01
N TRP A 214 -41.28 -49.92 55.94
CA TRP A 214 -41.84 -50.94 56.84
C TRP A 214 -41.36 -52.39 56.73
#